data_AF-A0A7S2D8D5-F1
#
_entry.id   AF-A0A7S2D8D5-F1
#
_cell.length_a   1.000
_cell.length_b   1.000
_cell.length_c   1.000
_cell.angle_alpha   90.00
_cell.angle_beta   90.00
_cell.angle_gamma   90.00
#
_symmetry.space_group_name_H-M   'P 1'
#
loop_
_entity.id
_entity.type
_entity.pdbx_description
1 polymer ?
#
loop_
_entity_poly.entity_id
_entity_poly.type
_entity_poly.pdbx_seq_one_letter_code
_entity_poly.pdbx_strand_id
1 'polypeptide(L)'
;MAQAVSQQRRTHEEAGGGRCHQSAADCLGSAAHRILASIAARIGQGDARFAAEALAAMATCGLGRQEYLDSIIAHLLTLLRSSPASFTPRVLAQIAGALGRMQEGGGADGCSLSVRSGVSADHRAANARFLSTFNARILASLPEFLESDLGSLHEHYFAWHVGEDVFLRFLHRAGQLQLGLLPGTVQHLGMMQRTLESTRCRFPGFFATMPEFPRRYCERLSCAE
;
A
#
# COMPACT_ATOMS: atom_id res chain seq x y z
N MET A 1 43.69 37.21 -17.51
CA MET A 1 42.80 36.90 -18.67
C MET A 1 42.65 35.40 -18.96
N ALA A 2 43.60 34.53 -18.65
CA ALA A 2 43.45 33.07 -18.88
C ALA A 2 42.45 32.35 -17.93
N GLN A 3 42.15 32.91 -16.75
CA GLN A 3 41.20 32.33 -15.80
C GLN A 3 39.71 32.55 -16.18
N ALA A 4 39.38 33.62 -16.91
CA ALA A 4 38.00 33.91 -17.30
C ALA A 4 37.47 32.95 -18.39
N VAL A 5 38.35 32.47 -19.28
CA VAL A 5 37.99 31.53 -20.36
C VAL A 5 37.77 30.10 -19.82
N SER A 6 38.40 29.75 -18.69
CA SER A 6 38.23 28.45 -18.02
C SER A 6 36.89 28.33 -17.30
N GLN A 7 36.40 29.40 -16.66
CA GLN A 7 35.09 29.39 -16.01
C GLN A 7 33.92 29.34 -16.99
N GLN A 8 34.07 29.92 -18.19
CA GLN A 8 33.00 29.96 -19.18
C GLN A 8 32.83 28.66 -19.99
N ARG A 9 33.82 27.75 -19.96
CA ARG A 9 33.68 26.40 -20.53
C ARG A 9 32.97 25.42 -19.60
N ARG A 10 33.11 25.55 -18.28
CA ARG A 10 32.45 24.64 -17.32
C ARG A 10 30.93 24.81 -17.26
N THR A 11 30.41 26.01 -17.53
CA THR A 11 28.95 26.26 -17.51
C THR A 11 28.19 25.68 -18.70
N HIS A 12 28.87 25.34 -19.81
CA HIS A 12 28.21 24.80 -20.99
C HIS A 12 28.06 23.26 -21.00
N GLU A 13 28.94 22.53 -20.31
CA GLU A 13 28.85 21.06 -20.22
C GLU A 13 27.78 20.61 -19.22
N GLU A 14 27.58 21.34 -18.11
CA GLU A 14 26.52 21.03 -17.13
C GLU A 14 25.10 21.30 -17.69
N ALA A 15 24.94 22.26 -18.62
CA ALA A 15 23.65 22.60 -19.23
C ALA A 15 23.21 21.62 -20.36
N GLY A 16 24.11 20.76 -20.84
CA GLY A 16 23.83 19.74 -21.86
C GLY A 16 23.29 18.44 -21.27
N GLY A 17 23.86 17.98 -20.15
CA GLY A 17 23.47 16.73 -19.49
C GLY A 17 22.04 16.76 -18.95
N GLY A 18 21.62 17.87 -18.34
CA GLY A 18 20.29 17.98 -17.71
C GLY A 18 19.11 17.81 -18.67
N ARG A 19 19.23 18.25 -19.93
CA ARG A 19 18.15 18.18 -20.93
C ARG A 19 17.91 16.76 -21.46
N CYS A 20 18.96 15.95 -21.57
CA CYS A 20 18.85 14.55 -22.00
C CYS A 20 18.18 13.69 -20.92
N HIS A 21 18.55 13.87 -19.66
CA HIS A 21 17.96 13.15 -18.53
C HIS A 21 16.47 13.48 -18.32
N GLN A 22 16.08 14.75 -18.46
CA GLN A 22 14.68 15.14 -18.34
C GLN A 22 13.81 14.50 -19.44
N SER A 23 14.27 14.54 -20.69
CA SER A 23 13.54 13.93 -21.82
C SER A 23 13.35 12.42 -21.66
N ALA A 24 14.37 11.71 -21.17
CA ALA A 24 14.26 10.27 -20.89
C ALA A 24 13.27 9.96 -19.76
N ALA A 25 13.28 10.75 -18.69
CA ALA A 25 12.33 10.61 -17.58
C ALA A 25 10.89 10.86 -18.04
N ASP A 26 10.66 11.90 -18.85
CA ASP A 26 9.35 12.24 -19.39
C ASP A 26 8.83 11.12 -20.35
N CYS A 27 9.73 10.56 -21.18
CA CYS A 27 9.38 9.44 -22.06
C CYS A 27 9.01 8.18 -21.26
N LEU A 28 9.76 7.87 -20.20
CA LEU A 28 9.49 6.74 -19.33
C LEU A 28 8.16 6.92 -18.58
N GLY A 29 7.90 8.12 -18.04
CA GLY A 29 6.64 8.46 -17.40
C GLY A 29 5.45 8.31 -18.36
N SER A 30 5.57 8.80 -19.59
CA SER A 30 4.54 8.63 -20.62
C SER A 30 4.30 7.17 -20.98
N ALA A 31 5.37 6.37 -21.14
CA ALA A 31 5.26 4.94 -21.44
C ALA A 31 4.56 4.18 -20.32
N ALA A 32 4.95 4.43 -19.07
CA ALA A 32 4.33 3.82 -17.90
C ALA A 32 2.85 4.20 -17.75
N HIS A 33 2.51 5.46 -18.02
CA HIS A 33 1.12 5.91 -18.04
C HIS A 33 0.28 5.18 -19.09
N ARG A 34 0.81 4.97 -20.31
CA ARG A 34 0.14 4.18 -21.35
C ARG A 34 -0.03 2.72 -20.96
N ILE A 35 0.96 2.13 -20.29
CA ILE A 35 0.88 0.76 -19.76
C ILE A 35 -0.22 0.67 -18.70
N LEU A 36 -0.26 1.59 -17.74
CA LEU A 36 -1.30 1.62 -16.71
C LEU A 36 -2.71 1.84 -17.30
N ALA A 37 -2.85 2.72 -18.29
CA ALA A 37 -4.11 2.91 -18.99
C ALA A 37 -4.56 1.63 -19.72
N SER A 38 -3.63 0.91 -20.35
CA SER A 38 -3.91 -0.38 -21.01
C SER A 38 -4.31 -1.46 -20.00
N ILE A 39 -3.64 -1.52 -18.84
CA ILE A 39 -4.00 -2.43 -17.74
C ILE A 39 -5.40 -2.09 -17.21
N ALA A 40 -5.69 -0.81 -16.97
CA ALA A 40 -7.00 -0.35 -16.49
C ALA A 40 -8.13 -0.69 -17.49
N ALA A 41 -7.88 -0.56 -18.80
CA ALA A 41 -8.85 -0.95 -19.82
C ALA A 41 -9.14 -2.46 -19.84
N ARG A 42 -8.18 -3.29 -19.46
CA ARG A 42 -8.31 -4.75 -19.41
C ARG A 42 -8.71 -5.30 -18.05
N ILE A 43 -8.76 -4.44 -17.02
CA ILE A 43 -8.98 -4.87 -15.64
C ILE A 43 -10.29 -5.65 -15.50
N GLY A 44 -11.34 -5.24 -16.23
CA GLY A 44 -12.66 -5.87 -16.21
C GLY A 44 -12.69 -7.35 -16.63
N GLN A 45 -11.63 -7.84 -17.28
CA GLN A 45 -11.49 -9.24 -17.70
C GLN A 45 -10.53 -10.05 -16.81
N GLY A 46 -9.81 -9.37 -15.91
CA GLY A 46 -8.82 -10.00 -15.03
C GLY A 46 -9.44 -10.57 -13.75
N ASP A 47 -8.72 -11.49 -13.11
CA ASP A 47 -9.07 -12.01 -11.79
C ASP A 47 -8.53 -11.10 -10.66
N ALA A 48 -8.78 -11.49 -9.41
CA ALA A 48 -8.35 -10.71 -8.24
C ALA A 48 -6.82 -10.61 -8.13
N ARG A 49 -6.10 -11.63 -8.60
CA ARG A 49 -4.63 -11.63 -8.59
C ARG A 49 -4.09 -10.60 -9.57
N PHE A 50 -4.60 -10.58 -10.80
CA PHE A 50 -4.22 -9.59 -11.80
C PHE A 50 -4.47 -8.16 -11.30
N ALA A 51 -5.63 -7.93 -10.67
CA ALA A 51 -5.93 -6.63 -10.08
C ALA A 51 -5.01 -6.26 -8.91
N ALA A 52 -4.64 -7.22 -8.06
CA ALA A 52 -3.66 -7.02 -7.00
C ALA A 52 -2.26 -6.69 -7.54
N GLU A 53 -1.83 -7.34 -8.63
CA GLU A 53 -0.56 -7.07 -9.31
C GLU A 53 -0.56 -5.68 -9.95
N ALA A 54 -1.67 -5.27 -10.56
CA ALA A 54 -1.85 -3.92 -11.09
C ALA A 54 -1.76 -2.85 -9.99
N LEU A 55 -2.42 -3.05 -8.84
CA LEU A 55 -2.32 -2.13 -7.70
C LEU A 55 -0.89 -2.08 -7.14
N ALA A 56 -0.23 -3.23 -7.01
CA ALA A 56 1.14 -3.30 -6.53
C ALA A 56 2.10 -2.55 -7.46
N ALA A 57 1.99 -2.75 -8.78
CA ALA A 57 2.77 -2.02 -9.76
C ALA A 57 2.52 -0.51 -9.69
N MET A 58 1.26 -0.08 -9.59
CA MET A 58 0.89 1.32 -9.44
C MET A 58 1.50 1.95 -8.17
N ALA A 59 1.43 1.23 -7.05
CA ALA A 59 2.00 1.66 -5.77
C ALA A 59 3.54 1.74 -5.81
N THR A 60 4.21 0.75 -6.39
CA THR A 60 5.67 0.70 -6.47
C THR A 60 6.25 1.73 -7.43
N CYS A 61 5.58 1.97 -8.56
CA CYS A 61 6.05 2.97 -9.52
C CYS A 61 5.70 4.40 -9.10
N GLY A 62 4.67 4.61 -8.26
CA GLY A 62 4.20 5.96 -7.92
C GLY A 62 3.56 6.68 -9.11
N LEU A 63 3.06 5.95 -10.11
CA LEU A 63 2.57 6.50 -11.39
C LEU A 63 1.04 6.45 -11.54
N GLY A 64 0.32 6.22 -10.45
CA GLY A 64 -1.14 6.12 -10.44
C GLY A 64 -1.85 7.47 -10.49
N ARG A 65 -3.06 7.47 -11.05
CA ARG A 65 -4.05 8.53 -10.91
C ARG A 65 -5.29 7.99 -10.20
N GLN A 66 -6.08 8.86 -9.58
CA GLN A 66 -7.24 8.44 -8.80
C GLN A 66 -8.29 7.74 -9.69
N GLU A 67 -8.46 8.14 -10.95
CA GLU A 67 -9.39 7.49 -11.90
C GLU A 67 -9.04 6.01 -12.12
N TYR A 68 -7.74 5.70 -12.18
CA TYR A 68 -7.26 4.33 -12.38
C TYR A 68 -7.45 3.49 -11.13
N LEU A 69 -7.15 4.06 -9.96
CA LEU A 69 -7.44 3.43 -8.68
C LEU A 69 -8.94 3.13 -8.56
N ASP A 70 -9.79 4.12 -8.79
CA ASP A 70 -11.24 4.00 -8.73
C ASP A 70 -11.77 2.88 -9.64
N SER A 71 -11.24 2.77 -10.86
CA SER A 71 -11.59 1.71 -11.82
C SER A 71 -11.19 0.31 -11.32
N ILE A 72 -9.96 0.17 -10.79
CA ILE A 72 -9.49 -1.12 -10.25
C ILE A 72 -10.30 -1.51 -9.00
N ILE A 73 -10.62 -0.54 -8.13
CA ILE A 73 -11.42 -0.77 -6.92
C ILE A 73 -12.84 -1.21 -7.25
N ALA A 74 -13.48 -0.59 -8.24
CA ALA A 74 -14.81 -1.00 -8.72
C ALA A 74 -14.80 -2.45 -9.25
N HIS A 75 -13.75 -2.83 -9.98
CA HIS A 75 -13.58 -4.21 -10.45
C HIS A 75 -13.35 -5.19 -9.30
N LEU A 76 -12.46 -4.87 -8.36
CA LEU A 76 -12.23 -5.69 -7.16
C LEU A 76 -13.49 -5.88 -6.33
N LEU A 77 -14.34 -4.86 -6.19
CA LEU A 77 -15.64 -4.98 -5.53
C LEU A 77 -16.56 -5.96 -6.26
N THR A 78 -16.54 -5.96 -7.59
CA THR A 78 -17.31 -6.91 -8.41
C THR A 78 -16.80 -8.33 -8.22
N LEU A 79 -15.47 -8.52 -8.21
CA LEU A 79 -14.83 -9.80 -7.96
C LEU A 79 -15.09 -10.33 -6.54
N LEU A 80 -15.05 -9.46 -5.51
CA LEU A 80 -15.35 -9.86 -4.12
C LEU A 80 -16.74 -10.48 -3.99
N ARG A 81 -17.70 -10.01 -4.80
CA ARG A 81 -19.08 -10.50 -4.80
C ARG A 81 -19.26 -11.76 -5.65
N SER A 82 -18.62 -11.80 -6.81
CA SER A 82 -18.83 -12.85 -7.81
C SER A 82 -17.88 -14.05 -7.67
N SER A 83 -16.67 -13.84 -7.16
CA SER A 83 -15.63 -14.86 -7.01
C SER A 83 -14.82 -14.66 -5.72
N PRO A 84 -15.45 -14.72 -4.53
CA PRO A 84 -14.76 -14.46 -3.26
C PRO A 84 -13.58 -15.41 -2.99
N ALA A 85 -13.60 -16.62 -3.56
CA ALA A 85 -12.52 -17.60 -3.43
C ALA A 85 -11.20 -17.16 -4.07
N SER A 86 -11.22 -16.24 -5.06
CA SER A 86 -9.98 -15.71 -5.65
C SER A 86 -9.21 -14.78 -4.70
N PHE A 87 -9.82 -14.34 -3.59
CA PHE A 87 -9.20 -13.51 -2.57
C PHE A 87 -8.58 -14.38 -1.50
N THR A 88 -7.43 -14.97 -1.82
CA THR A 88 -6.58 -15.71 -0.89
C THR A 88 -5.85 -14.74 0.06
N PRO A 89 -5.34 -15.20 1.22
CA PRO A 89 -4.55 -14.37 2.15
C PRO A 89 -3.46 -13.54 1.46
N ARG A 90 -2.69 -14.17 0.57
CA ARG A 90 -1.64 -13.50 -0.21
C ARG A 90 -2.18 -12.36 -1.09
N VAL A 91 -3.29 -12.59 -1.80
CA VAL A 91 -3.91 -11.57 -2.67
C VAL A 91 -4.46 -10.43 -1.83
N LEU A 92 -5.13 -10.73 -0.71
CA LEU A 92 -5.63 -9.74 0.24
C LEU A 92 -4.48 -8.89 0.80
N ALA A 93 -3.40 -9.53 1.23
CA ALA A 93 -2.25 -8.84 1.78
C ALA A 93 -1.56 -7.93 0.76
N GLN A 94 -1.42 -8.41 -0.48
CA GLN A 94 -0.87 -7.62 -1.58
C GLN A 94 -1.72 -6.38 -1.90
N ILE A 95 -3.05 -6.53 -1.95
CA ILE A 95 -3.97 -5.40 -2.15
C ILE A 95 -3.83 -4.40 -0.99
N ALA A 96 -3.93 -4.86 0.25
CA ALA A 96 -3.83 -4.00 1.43
C ALA A 96 -2.47 -3.27 1.49
N GLY A 97 -1.38 -3.97 1.23
CA GLY A 97 -0.04 -3.40 1.17
C GLY A 97 0.10 -2.34 0.07
N ALA A 98 -0.46 -2.59 -1.12
CA ALA A 98 -0.46 -1.62 -2.21
C ALA A 98 -1.28 -0.36 -1.86
N LEU A 99 -2.46 -0.53 -1.26
CA LEU A 99 -3.30 0.59 -0.81
C LEU A 99 -2.61 1.43 0.25
N GLY A 100 -1.95 0.80 1.23
CA GLY A 100 -1.18 1.50 2.25
C GLY A 100 -0.01 2.29 1.66
N ARG A 101 0.74 1.71 0.71
CA ARG A 101 1.84 2.41 0.02
C ARG A 101 1.36 3.61 -0.79
N MET A 102 0.24 3.49 -1.52
CA MET A 102 -0.31 4.63 -2.27
C MET A 102 -0.82 5.74 -1.35
N GLN A 103 -1.37 5.38 -0.18
CA GLN A 103 -1.81 6.36 0.81
C GLN A 103 -0.64 7.15 1.42
N GLU A 104 0.54 6.52 1.56
CA GLU A 104 1.77 7.16 2.04
C GLU A 104 2.47 7.96 0.93
N GLY A 105 2.76 7.31 -0.20
CA GLY A 105 3.60 7.86 -1.28
C GLY A 105 2.86 8.70 -2.32
N GLY A 106 1.53 8.64 -2.35
CA GLY A 106 0.74 9.29 -3.39
C GLY A 106 0.88 8.62 -4.76
N GLY A 107 0.65 9.40 -5.81
CA GLY A 107 0.67 8.98 -7.21
C GLY A 107 1.47 9.95 -8.09
N ALA A 108 1.21 9.87 -9.40
CA ALA A 108 1.92 10.67 -10.37
C ALA A 108 1.75 12.17 -10.09
N ASP A 109 2.79 12.96 -10.35
CA ASP A 109 2.76 14.42 -10.26
C ASP A 109 2.36 14.95 -8.85
N GLY A 110 2.62 14.16 -7.80
CA GLY A 110 2.26 14.50 -6.42
C GLY A 110 0.76 14.39 -6.11
N CYS A 111 -0.02 13.75 -6.98
CA CYS A 111 -1.43 13.50 -6.73
C CYS A 111 -1.60 12.58 -5.52
N SER A 112 -2.51 12.93 -4.61
CA SER A 112 -2.88 12.02 -3.52
C SER A 112 -3.69 10.86 -4.09
N LEU A 113 -3.27 9.63 -3.79
CA LEU A 113 -4.03 8.42 -4.09
C LEU A 113 -4.64 7.89 -2.81
N SER A 114 -5.96 7.83 -2.76
CA SER A 114 -6.66 7.28 -1.61
C SER A 114 -7.88 6.50 -2.02
N VAL A 115 -7.99 5.29 -1.48
CA VAL A 115 -9.20 4.46 -1.59
C VAL A 115 -10.37 5.03 -0.77
N ARG A 116 -10.17 6.06 0.05
CA ARG A 116 -11.30 6.80 0.68
C ARG A 116 -11.78 7.97 -0.19
N SER A 117 -10.94 8.42 -1.10
CA SER A 117 -11.27 9.43 -2.10
C SER A 117 -11.95 8.78 -3.31
N GLY A 118 -12.37 9.61 -4.25
CA GLY A 118 -12.93 9.17 -5.51
C GLY A 118 -13.24 10.38 -6.38
N VAL A 119 -13.07 10.24 -7.69
CA VAL A 119 -13.21 11.35 -8.65
C VAL A 119 -14.63 11.90 -8.76
N SER A 120 -15.60 11.19 -8.19
CA SER A 120 -17.01 11.59 -8.09
C SER A 120 -17.64 11.03 -6.81
N ALA A 121 -18.87 11.46 -6.50
CA ALA A 121 -19.62 10.92 -5.36
C ALA A 121 -19.89 9.41 -5.48
N ASP A 122 -20.21 8.93 -6.69
CA ASP A 122 -20.49 7.51 -6.94
C ASP A 122 -19.25 6.64 -6.73
N HIS A 123 -18.10 7.10 -7.20
CA HIS A 123 -16.81 6.45 -6.98
C HIS A 123 -16.45 6.42 -5.49
N ARG A 124 -16.62 7.52 -4.75
CA ARG A 124 -16.41 7.51 -3.28
C ARG A 124 -17.31 6.50 -2.59
N ALA A 125 -18.59 6.42 -2.96
CA ALA A 125 -19.52 5.45 -2.39
C ALA A 125 -19.13 4.00 -2.75
N ALA A 126 -18.67 3.75 -3.97
CA ALA A 126 -18.17 2.44 -4.40
C ALA A 126 -16.92 2.05 -3.62
N ASN A 127 -15.96 2.97 -3.45
CA ASN A 127 -14.73 2.71 -2.73
C ASN A 127 -14.98 2.45 -1.23
N ALA A 128 -15.93 3.18 -0.62
CA ALA A 128 -16.36 2.90 0.75
C ALA A 128 -16.97 1.50 0.90
N ARG A 129 -17.83 1.07 -0.04
CA ARG A 129 -18.38 -0.29 -0.07
C ARG A 129 -17.31 -1.35 -0.28
N PHE A 130 -16.34 -1.08 -1.14
CA PHE A 130 -15.16 -1.93 -1.32
C PHE A 130 -14.41 -2.10 0.00
N LEU A 131 -14.00 -1.02 0.67
CA LEU A 131 -13.26 -1.09 1.92
C LEU A 131 -14.00 -1.90 2.99
N SER A 132 -15.30 -1.68 3.14
CA SER A 132 -16.12 -2.43 4.08
C SER A 132 -16.13 -3.93 3.75
N THR A 133 -16.39 -4.28 2.49
CA THR A 133 -16.46 -5.69 2.03
C THR A 133 -15.08 -6.36 2.11
N PHE A 134 -14.03 -5.64 1.74
CA PHE A 134 -12.65 -6.11 1.72
C PHE A 134 -12.12 -6.33 3.14
N ASN A 135 -12.38 -5.42 4.08
CA ASN A 135 -12.02 -5.61 5.49
C ASN A 135 -12.75 -6.80 6.11
N ALA A 136 -14.04 -6.99 5.80
CA ALA A 136 -14.78 -8.18 6.23
C ALA A 136 -14.15 -9.47 5.66
N ARG A 137 -13.70 -9.44 4.40
CA ARG A 137 -13.00 -10.57 3.79
C ARG A 137 -11.64 -10.84 4.43
N ILE A 138 -10.85 -9.80 4.73
CA ILE A 138 -9.60 -9.94 5.48
C ILE A 138 -9.85 -10.63 6.82
N LEU A 139 -10.84 -10.18 7.58
CA LEU A 139 -11.18 -10.79 8.87
C LEU A 139 -11.55 -12.26 8.77
N ALA A 140 -12.38 -12.61 7.78
CA ALA A 140 -12.79 -13.98 7.55
C ALA A 140 -11.61 -14.89 7.20
N SER A 141 -10.64 -14.38 6.43
CA SER A 141 -9.45 -15.13 6.00
C SER A 141 -8.27 -15.02 6.97
N LEU A 142 -8.31 -14.13 7.96
CA LEU A 142 -7.19 -13.84 8.85
C LEU A 142 -6.59 -15.08 9.56
N PRO A 143 -7.37 -16.08 10.00
CA PRO A 143 -6.80 -17.31 10.57
C PRO A 143 -5.89 -18.09 9.62
N GLU A 144 -6.05 -17.91 8.30
CA GLU A 144 -5.27 -18.58 7.27
C GLU A 144 -4.01 -17.80 6.87
N PHE A 145 -3.85 -16.55 7.33
CA PHE A 145 -2.68 -15.75 6.99
C PHE A 145 -1.42 -16.39 7.60
N LEU A 146 -0.37 -16.45 6.77
CA LEU A 146 0.97 -16.83 7.18
C LEU A 146 1.81 -15.59 7.53
N GLU A 147 3.01 -15.82 8.05
CA GLU A 147 3.96 -14.78 8.43
C GLU A 147 4.33 -13.89 7.24
N SER A 148 4.54 -14.49 6.07
CA SER A 148 4.84 -13.75 4.84
C SER A 148 3.69 -12.86 4.38
N ASP A 149 2.44 -13.29 4.59
CA ASP A 149 1.27 -12.53 4.19
C ASP A 149 1.13 -11.30 5.09
N LEU A 150 1.14 -11.50 6.42
CA LEU A 150 1.09 -10.37 7.37
C LEU A 150 2.30 -9.45 7.21
N GLY A 151 3.48 -10.03 6.94
CA GLY A 151 4.73 -9.31 6.69
C GLY A 151 4.71 -8.41 5.45
N SER A 152 3.78 -8.65 4.52
CA SER A 152 3.61 -7.86 3.29
C SER A 152 2.63 -6.70 3.42
N LEU A 153 1.91 -6.64 4.55
CA LEU A 153 1.00 -5.54 4.88
C LEU A 153 1.79 -4.27 5.17
N HIS A 154 1.15 -3.13 4.93
CA HIS A 154 1.75 -1.81 5.10
C HIS A 154 1.12 -1.09 6.28
N GLU A 155 1.93 -0.46 7.12
CA GLU A 155 1.51 0.25 8.35
C GLU A 155 0.41 1.28 8.07
N HIS A 156 0.53 2.02 6.97
CA HIS A 156 -0.46 3.04 6.57
C HIS A 156 -1.82 2.42 6.22
N TYR A 157 -1.87 1.16 5.78
CA TYR A 157 -3.16 0.50 5.55
C TYR A 157 -3.94 0.39 6.86
N PHE A 158 -3.29 -0.05 7.94
CA PHE A 158 -3.92 -0.18 9.24
C PHE A 158 -4.31 1.16 9.85
N ALA A 159 -3.40 2.13 9.80
CA ALA A 159 -3.66 3.45 10.37
C ALA A 159 -4.85 4.16 9.71
N TRP A 160 -5.04 3.98 8.41
CA TRP A 160 -6.03 4.76 7.65
C TRP A 160 -7.27 3.99 7.24
N HIS A 161 -7.20 2.68 7.03
CA HIS A 161 -8.29 1.91 6.41
C HIS A 161 -8.91 0.86 7.32
N VAL A 162 -8.35 0.64 8.50
CA VAL A 162 -8.75 -0.42 9.42
C VAL A 162 -9.31 0.18 10.71
N GLY A 163 -10.39 -0.39 11.23
CA GLY A 163 -10.95 -0.04 12.54
C GLY A 163 -10.32 -0.82 13.69
N GLU A 164 -10.53 -0.37 14.93
CA GLU A 164 -9.91 -0.96 16.13
C GLU A 164 -10.13 -2.47 16.28
N ASP A 165 -11.35 -2.99 16.04
CA ASP A 165 -11.64 -4.43 16.13
C ASP A 165 -10.80 -5.25 15.13
N VAL A 166 -10.69 -4.76 13.90
CA VAL A 166 -9.94 -5.44 12.84
C VAL A 166 -8.45 -5.41 13.13
N PHE A 167 -7.95 -4.26 13.61
CA PHE A 167 -6.56 -4.14 14.02
C PHE A 167 -6.24 -5.03 15.23
N LEU A 168 -7.15 -5.13 16.20
CA LEU A 168 -6.99 -6.02 17.36
C LEU A 168 -6.89 -7.49 16.94
N ARG A 169 -7.77 -7.94 16.03
CA ARG A 169 -7.71 -9.30 15.49
C ARG A 169 -6.42 -9.55 14.72
N PHE A 170 -5.96 -8.57 13.94
CA PHE A 170 -4.66 -8.61 13.28
C PHE A 170 -3.52 -8.79 14.29
N LEU A 171 -3.45 -7.99 15.34
CA LEU A 171 -2.43 -8.11 16.39
C LEU A 171 -2.50 -9.46 17.10
N HIS A 172 -3.69 -9.97 17.35
CA HIS A 172 -3.87 -11.30 17.92
C HIS A 172 -3.26 -12.38 17.00
N ARG A 173 -3.56 -12.33 15.70
CA ARG A 173 -2.98 -13.28 14.73
C ARG A 173 -1.46 -13.13 14.61
N ALA A 174 -0.96 -11.90 14.53
CA ALA A 174 0.48 -11.62 14.51
C ALA A 174 1.19 -12.14 15.77
N GLY A 175 0.56 -12.00 16.94
CA GLY A 175 1.05 -12.55 18.20
C GLY A 175 1.04 -14.08 18.24
N GLN A 176 0.01 -14.74 17.68
CA GLN A 176 0.00 -16.21 17.54
C GLN A 176 1.17 -16.72 16.70
N LEU A 177 1.49 -16.00 15.61
CA LEU A 177 2.61 -16.30 14.73
C LEU A 177 3.96 -15.77 15.26
N GLN A 178 3.93 -15.03 16.38
CA GLN A 178 5.11 -14.37 16.97
C GLN A 178 5.86 -13.52 15.93
N LEU A 179 5.13 -12.87 15.03
CA LEU A 179 5.67 -12.14 13.88
C LEU A 179 6.64 -11.04 14.35
N GLY A 180 7.87 -11.05 13.85
CA GLY A 180 8.93 -10.12 14.24
C GLY A 180 9.70 -10.51 15.50
N LEU A 181 9.26 -11.51 16.27
CA LEU A 181 9.90 -11.93 17.53
C LEU A 181 10.66 -13.25 17.41
N LEU A 182 10.35 -14.09 16.42
CA LEU A 182 11.08 -15.32 16.15
C LEU A 182 12.17 -15.12 15.09
N PRO A 183 13.27 -15.89 15.13
CA PRO A 183 14.36 -15.79 14.15
C PRO A 183 13.90 -15.87 12.68
N GLY A 184 12.92 -16.72 12.36
CA GLY A 184 12.39 -16.85 10.98
C GLY A 184 11.50 -15.69 10.51
N THR A 185 11.16 -14.77 11.41
CA THR A 185 10.24 -13.66 11.14
C THR A 185 10.80 -12.29 11.50
N VAL A 186 12.05 -12.23 11.97
CA VAL A 186 12.70 -11.01 12.49
C VAL A 186 12.76 -9.89 11.44
N GLN A 187 12.81 -10.25 10.15
CA GLN A 187 12.74 -9.29 9.05
C GLN A 187 11.47 -8.43 9.06
N HIS A 188 10.42 -8.86 9.76
CA HIS A 188 9.16 -8.14 9.90
C HIS A 188 9.08 -7.25 11.17
N LEU A 189 10.08 -7.28 12.05
CA LEU A 189 10.09 -6.54 13.31
C LEU A 189 9.87 -5.04 13.10
N GLY A 190 10.66 -4.42 12.22
CA GLY A 190 10.57 -2.98 11.96
C GLY A 190 9.21 -2.56 11.40
N MET A 191 8.59 -3.38 10.54
CA MET A 191 7.24 -3.13 10.03
C MET A 191 6.20 -3.19 11.16
N MET A 192 6.30 -4.20 12.03
CA MET A 192 5.38 -4.34 13.17
C MET A 192 5.52 -3.16 14.13
N GLN A 193 6.74 -2.73 14.46
CA GLN A 193 6.98 -1.56 15.30
C GLN A 193 6.38 -0.28 14.71
N ARG A 194 6.59 -0.02 13.41
CA ARG A 194 5.98 1.14 12.72
C ARG A 194 4.46 1.07 12.68
N THR A 195 3.91 -0.13 12.51
CA THR A 195 2.45 -0.36 12.57
C THR A 195 1.88 -0.06 13.96
N LEU A 196 2.55 -0.49 15.03
CA LEU A 196 2.17 -0.17 16.41
C LEU A 196 2.21 1.34 16.64
N GLU A 197 3.28 2.01 16.22
CA GLU A 197 3.43 3.44 16.43
C GLU A 197 2.38 4.25 15.66
N SER A 198 2.16 3.92 14.39
CA SER A 198 1.11 4.55 13.57
C SER A 198 -0.28 4.40 14.20
N THR A 199 -0.55 3.25 14.81
CA THR A 199 -1.81 2.98 15.50
C THR A 199 -1.91 3.78 16.80
N ARG A 200 -0.84 3.90 17.59
CA ARG A 200 -0.82 4.71 18.83
C ARG A 200 -1.18 6.15 18.55
N CYS A 201 -0.63 6.74 17.48
CA CYS A 201 -0.96 8.10 17.07
C CYS A 201 -2.43 8.23 16.64
N ARG A 202 -3.00 7.19 16.02
CA ARG A 202 -4.36 7.21 15.46
C ARG A 202 -5.45 6.96 16.51
N PHE A 203 -5.21 6.07 17.45
CA PHE A 203 -6.19 5.62 18.45
C PHE A 203 -5.63 5.79 19.88
N PRO A 204 -5.62 7.03 20.42
CA PRO A 204 -5.17 7.27 21.79
C PRO A 204 -5.99 6.44 22.78
N GLY A 205 -5.31 5.64 23.62
CA GLY A 205 -5.96 4.80 24.63
C GLY A 205 -6.29 3.37 24.18
N PHE A 206 -6.21 3.04 22.89
CA PHE A 206 -6.47 1.69 22.36
C PHE A 206 -5.66 0.59 23.06
N PHE A 207 -4.39 0.88 23.39
CA PHE A 207 -3.50 -0.05 24.07
C PHE A 207 -3.86 -0.29 25.54
N ALA A 208 -4.51 0.68 26.21
CA ALA A 208 -4.93 0.53 27.60
C ALA A 208 -6.12 -0.42 27.74
N THR A 209 -6.98 -0.49 26.71
CA THR A 209 -8.17 -1.34 26.67
C THR A 209 -7.91 -2.69 25.98
N MET A 210 -6.68 -2.94 25.53
CA MET A 210 -6.33 -4.13 24.78
C MET A 210 -6.35 -5.38 25.69
N PRO A 211 -6.90 -6.53 25.22
CA PRO A 211 -6.78 -7.81 25.89
C PRO A 211 -5.32 -8.19 26.19
N GLU A 212 -5.12 -9.00 27.22
CA GLU A 212 -3.77 -9.30 27.75
C GLU A 212 -2.84 -9.93 26.70
N PHE A 213 -3.32 -10.90 25.92
CA PHE A 213 -2.50 -11.60 24.94
C PHE A 213 -1.87 -10.66 23.89
N PRO A 214 -2.65 -9.90 23.08
CA PRO A 214 -2.08 -8.98 22.10
C PRO A 214 -1.29 -7.84 22.77
N ARG A 215 -1.66 -7.41 23.99
CA ARG A 215 -0.90 -6.40 24.75
C ARG A 215 0.51 -6.88 25.07
N ARG A 216 0.67 -8.10 25.62
CA ARG A 216 1.98 -8.71 25.90
C ARG A 216 2.84 -8.85 24.65
N TYR A 217 2.22 -9.18 23.51
CA TYR A 217 2.92 -9.23 22.23
C TYR A 217 3.46 -7.85 21.82
N CYS A 218 2.64 -6.80 21.93
CA CYS A 218 3.05 -5.43 21.61
C CYS A 218 4.16 -4.90 22.54
N GLU A 219 4.11 -5.25 23.83
CA GLU A 219 5.16 -4.93 24.81
C GLU A 219 6.49 -5.55 24.39
N ARG A 220 6.49 -6.85 24.03
CA ARG A 220 7.69 -7.54 23.54
C ARG A 220 8.23 -6.95 22.25
N LEU A 221 7.37 -6.58 21.30
CA LEU A 221 7.79 -5.89 20.07
C LEU A 221 8.45 -4.54 20.37
N SER A 222 7.98 -3.82 21.38
CA SER A 222 8.53 -2.52 21.76
C SER A 222 9.90 -2.63 22.46
N CYS A 223 10.21 -3.78 23.04
CA CYS A 223 11.49 -4.06 23.71
C CYS A 223 12.49 -4.84 22.85
N ALA A 224 12.11 -5.28 21.65
CA ALA A 224 12.98 -6.02 20.75
C ALA A 224 13.88 -5.07 19.94
N GLU A 225 15.17 -5.39 19.89
CA GLU A 225 16.22 -4.68 19.14
C GLU A 225 16.53 -5.37 17.81
#